data_AF-A0AAX3HBG0-F1
#
_entry.id   AF-A0AAX3HBG0-F1
#
_cell.length_a   1.000
_cell.length_b   1.000
_cell.length_c   1.000
_cell.angle_alpha   90.00
_cell.angle_beta   90.00
_cell.angle_gamma   90.00
#
_symmetry.space_group_name_H-M   'P 1'
#
loop_
_entity.id
_entity.type
_entity.pdbx_description
1 polymer ?
#
loop_
_entity_poly.entity_id
_entity_poly.type
_entity_poly.pdbx_seq_one_letter_code
_entity_poly.pdbx_strand_id
1 'polypeptide(L)'
;MKILKKMMQAGLTVIFFGLLATNTVFADNSEGWQFVQENGRTYYKKGDLKETYWRVIDGKYYYFDSLSGEMVVGWQYIPFPSKGSTIGPYPNGIRLEGFPKSEWYYFDKNGVLQEFVGWRTLEIKTKDSVGRKYGEKREDSEDKEEKRYYTNYYFNQNHSLETGWLYDQSNWYYLAKTEINGENYIGGERRAGWINDASAWYYLDPATGIMQTGWQYLGNKWYYLRSSGAMATG
;
A
#
# COMPACT_ATOMS: atom_id res chain seq x y z
N MET A 1 2.58 -29.34 -80.45
CA MET A 1 3.60 -29.98 -79.57
C MET A 1 2.86 -30.38 -78.28
N LYS A 2 2.43 -31.63 -78.02
CA LYS A 2 3.22 -32.85 -77.75
C LYS A 2 4.33 -32.50 -76.72
N ILE A 3 4.28 -32.93 -75.44
CA ILE A 3 4.55 -34.30 -74.96
C ILE A 3 4.40 -34.39 -73.42
N LEU A 4 3.68 -35.45 -72.96
CA LEU A 4 3.90 -36.40 -71.83
C LEU A 4 4.40 -35.92 -70.44
N LYS A 5 4.19 -36.60 -69.30
CA LYS A 5 3.29 -37.66 -68.72
C LYS A 5 3.93 -37.99 -67.34
N LYS A 6 3.09 -38.26 -66.31
CA LYS A 6 3.34 -39.16 -65.14
C LYS A 6 4.44 -38.72 -64.13
N MET A 7 4.44 -39.01 -62.81
CA MET A 7 3.73 -39.89 -61.85
C MET A 7 4.08 -39.34 -60.43
N MET A 8 3.13 -39.22 -59.49
CA MET A 8 2.86 -40.11 -58.33
C MET A 8 3.86 -40.08 -57.13
N GLN A 9 3.38 -39.50 -56.03
CA GLN A 9 3.57 -39.75 -54.59
C GLN A 9 4.95 -40.10 -53.98
N ALA A 10 5.36 -39.28 -53.01
CA ALA A 10 5.84 -39.71 -51.69
C ALA A 10 5.59 -38.58 -50.68
N GLY A 11 4.96 -38.90 -49.55
CA GLY A 11 4.54 -37.92 -48.54
C GLY A 11 5.67 -37.48 -47.61
N LEU A 12 5.47 -36.33 -46.98
CA LEU A 12 6.10 -36.03 -45.69
C LEU A 12 5.11 -35.25 -44.82
N THR A 13 4.63 -35.95 -43.81
CA THR A 13 3.81 -35.47 -42.70
C THR A 13 4.61 -34.44 -41.90
N VAL A 14 4.14 -33.20 -41.80
CA VAL A 14 4.72 -32.21 -40.88
C VAL A 14 4.09 -32.42 -39.51
N ILE A 15 4.84 -33.06 -38.62
CA ILE A 15 4.50 -33.17 -37.20
C ILE A 15 4.92 -31.86 -36.53
N PHE A 16 3.94 -31.11 -36.01
CA PHE A 16 4.16 -29.98 -35.12
C PHE A 16 4.69 -30.51 -33.79
N PHE A 17 5.98 -30.35 -33.52
CA PHE A 17 6.50 -30.46 -32.15
C PHE A 17 6.24 -29.13 -31.44
N GLY A 18 5.27 -29.12 -30.54
CA GLY A 18 5.16 -28.08 -29.52
C GLY A 18 6.43 -28.09 -28.68
N LEU A 19 7.17 -27.00 -28.71
CA LEU A 19 8.28 -26.79 -27.80
C LEU A 19 7.68 -26.58 -26.41
N LEU A 20 7.59 -27.66 -25.62
CA LEU A 20 7.43 -27.54 -24.18
C LEU A 20 8.75 -26.95 -23.68
N ALA A 21 8.81 -25.62 -23.57
CA ALA A 21 9.87 -24.94 -22.86
C ALA A 21 9.74 -25.38 -21.39
N THR A 22 10.42 -26.48 -21.05
CA THR A 22 10.79 -26.73 -19.67
C THR A 22 11.74 -25.60 -19.33
N ASN A 23 11.25 -24.62 -18.57
CA ASN A 23 12.11 -23.68 -17.88
C ASN A 23 12.94 -24.53 -16.92
N THR A 24 14.08 -25.01 -17.42
CA THR A 24 15.20 -25.40 -16.58
C THR A 24 15.59 -24.12 -15.88
N VAL A 25 15.12 -23.98 -14.63
CA VAL A 25 15.61 -22.99 -13.70
C VAL A 25 17.09 -23.32 -13.55
N PHE A 26 17.94 -22.55 -14.23
CA PHE A 26 19.33 -22.48 -13.83
C PHE A 26 19.29 -22.04 -12.37
N ALA A 27 19.64 -22.96 -11.47
CA ALA A 27 20.00 -22.61 -10.11
C ALA A 27 21.23 -21.72 -10.24
N ASP A 28 21.00 -20.42 -10.39
CA ASP A 28 22.02 -19.42 -10.21
C ASP A 28 22.49 -19.56 -8.77
N ASN A 29 23.69 -20.11 -8.58
CA ASN A 29 24.38 -20.16 -7.30
C ASN A 29 24.82 -18.74 -6.91
N SER A 30 23.89 -17.79 -6.87
CA SER A 30 24.13 -16.50 -6.29
C SER A 30 24.38 -16.74 -4.80
N GLU A 31 25.64 -16.67 -4.36
CA GLU A 31 25.98 -16.85 -2.93
C GLU A 31 25.38 -15.73 -2.04
N GLY A 32 24.84 -14.69 -2.67
CA GLY A 32 24.21 -13.53 -2.06
C GLY A 32 22.67 -13.58 -2.04
N TRP A 33 22.10 -12.58 -1.36
CA TRP A 33 20.67 -12.32 -1.44
C TRP A 33 20.34 -11.60 -2.76
N GLN A 34 19.22 -11.95 -3.39
CA GLN A 34 18.76 -11.32 -4.62
C GLN A 34 17.24 -11.26 -4.74
N PHE A 35 16.75 -10.33 -5.57
CA PHE A 35 15.35 -10.33 -5.98
C PHE A 35 15.07 -11.48 -6.94
N VAL A 36 13.98 -12.20 -6.70
CA VAL A 36 13.56 -13.35 -7.52
C VAL A 36 12.09 -13.17 -7.88
N GLN A 37 11.76 -13.38 -9.16
CA GLN A 37 10.38 -13.36 -9.65
C GLN A 37 9.89 -14.76 -10.00
N GLU A 38 8.78 -15.18 -9.41
CA GLU A 38 8.15 -16.48 -9.61
C GLU A 38 6.62 -16.28 -9.64
N ASN A 39 5.93 -16.84 -10.64
CA ASN A 39 4.46 -16.75 -10.79
C ASN A 39 3.90 -15.31 -10.75
N GLY A 40 4.63 -14.34 -11.28
CA GLY A 40 4.25 -12.92 -11.27
C GLY A 40 4.43 -12.21 -9.93
N ARG A 41 4.95 -12.89 -8.90
CA ARG A 41 5.29 -12.31 -7.60
C ARG A 41 6.78 -12.02 -7.50
N THR A 42 7.15 -11.07 -6.65
CA THR A 42 8.54 -10.73 -6.34
C THR A 42 8.87 -11.12 -4.90
N TYR A 43 10.02 -11.77 -4.70
CA TYR A 43 10.58 -12.19 -3.42
C TYR A 43 12.02 -11.69 -3.29
N TYR A 44 12.56 -11.68 -2.07
CA TYR A 44 14.00 -11.50 -1.86
C TYR A 44 14.57 -12.76 -1.19
N LYS A 45 15.46 -13.46 -1.87
CA LYS A 45 15.86 -14.84 -1.53
C LYS A 45 17.37 -15.01 -1.43
N LYS A 46 17.79 -16.01 -0.64
CA LYS A 46 19.15 -16.58 -0.64
C LYS A 46 19.03 -18.10 -0.59
N GLY A 47 19.20 -18.76 -1.74
CA GLY A 47 18.82 -20.17 -1.90
C GLY A 47 17.34 -20.36 -1.60
N ASP A 48 17.02 -21.27 -0.68
CA ASP A 48 15.64 -21.55 -0.24
C ASP A 48 15.10 -20.55 0.78
N LEU A 49 15.96 -19.73 1.40
CA LEU A 49 15.54 -18.74 2.38
C LEU A 49 14.82 -17.58 1.69
N LYS A 50 13.65 -17.20 2.23
CA LYS A 50 12.89 -16.01 1.83
C LYS A 50 12.97 -14.95 2.92
N GLU A 51 13.14 -13.70 2.52
CA GLU A 51 12.99 -12.59 3.44
C GLU A 51 11.53 -12.41 3.84
N THR A 52 11.31 -11.98 5.08
CA THR A 52 9.99 -11.63 5.61
C THR A 52 10.11 -10.34 6.43
N TYR A 53 9.04 -9.56 6.49
CA TYR A 53 8.98 -8.24 7.12
C TYR A 53 9.91 -7.23 6.42
N TRP A 54 10.49 -6.29 7.17
CA TRP A 54 11.25 -5.19 6.61
C TRP A 54 12.68 -5.60 6.25
N ARG A 55 13.17 -5.03 5.14
CA ARG A 55 14.59 -5.08 4.78
C ARG A 55 15.03 -3.78 4.12
N VAL A 56 16.25 -3.36 4.44
CA VAL A 56 16.95 -2.32 3.68
C VAL A 56 17.77 -3.00 2.58
N ILE A 57 17.53 -2.61 1.33
CA ILE A 57 18.25 -3.09 0.15
C ILE A 57 18.71 -1.84 -0.60
N ASP A 58 20.03 -1.70 -0.77
CA ASP A 58 20.65 -0.54 -1.43
C ASP A 58 20.18 0.82 -0.88
N GLY A 59 20.05 0.90 0.45
CA GLY A 59 19.62 2.12 1.16
C GLY A 59 18.12 2.40 1.09
N LYS A 60 17.31 1.51 0.51
CA LYS A 60 15.86 1.66 0.39
C LYS A 60 15.12 0.62 1.23
N TYR A 61 14.00 1.02 1.80
CA TYR A 61 13.15 0.11 2.58
C TYR A 61 12.17 -0.63 1.69
N TYR A 62 12.10 -1.95 1.91
CA TYR A 62 11.13 -2.87 1.33
C TYR A 62 10.43 -3.63 2.46
N TYR A 63 9.25 -4.15 2.18
CA TYR A 63 8.55 -5.07 3.07
C TYR A 63 8.08 -6.31 2.31
N PHE A 64 8.31 -7.46 2.92
CA PHE A 64 7.92 -8.77 2.41
C PHE A 64 6.89 -9.37 3.36
N ASP A 65 5.81 -9.94 2.80
CA ASP A 65 4.75 -10.57 3.57
C ASP A 65 5.30 -11.55 4.62
N SER A 66 4.75 -11.52 5.82
CA SER A 66 5.27 -12.29 6.94
C SER A 66 5.10 -13.81 6.79
N LEU A 67 4.18 -14.25 5.93
CA LEU A 67 3.89 -15.65 5.69
C LEU A 67 4.48 -16.14 4.36
N SER A 68 4.23 -15.41 3.27
CA SER A 68 4.61 -15.85 1.92
C SER A 68 5.98 -15.33 1.47
N GLY A 69 6.47 -14.24 2.07
CA GLY A 69 7.64 -13.49 1.60
C GLY A 69 7.39 -12.66 0.33
N GLU A 70 6.14 -12.51 -0.09
CA GLU A 70 5.79 -11.71 -1.26
C GLU A 70 5.99 -10.22 -0.99
N MET A 71 6.68 -9.53 -1.89
CA MET A 71 6.93 -8.10 -1.79
C MET A 71 5.62 -7.31 -1.89
N VAL A 72 5.41 -6.38 -0.96
CA VAL A 72 4.21 -5.54 -0.92
C VAL A 72 4.34 -4.31 -1.83
N VAL A 73 3.19 -3.74 -2.23
CA VAL A 73 3.10 -2.48 -2.97
C VAL A 73 1.89 -1.67 -2.48
N GLY A 74 1.85 -0.37 -2.77
CA GLY A 74 0.72 0.51 -2.45
C GLY A 74 0.49 0.70 -0.95
N TRP A 75 -0.76 0.87 -0.54
CA TRP A 75 -1.13 1.07 0.87
C TRP A 75 -0.94 -0.20 1.70
N GLN A 76 -0.24 -0.09 2.82
CA GLN A 76 -0.01 -1.21 3.74
C GLN A 76 -0.25 -0.76 5.19
N TYR A 77 -0.96 -1.59 5.95
CA TYR A 77 -1.07 -1.43 7.40
C TYR A 77 -0.28 -2.56 8.08
N ILE A 78 0.97 -2.25 8.43
CA ILE A 78 1.98 -3.24 8.80
C ILE A 78 2.78 -2.76 10.03
N PRO A 79 3.38 -3.67 10.82
CA PRO A 79 4.17 -3.30 11.99
C PRO A 79 5.32 -2.37 11.61
N PHE A 80 5.60 -1.33 12.41
CA PHE A 80 6.74 -0.45 12.18
C PHE A 80 8.08 -1.23 12.22
N PRO A 81 9.16 -0.76 11.56
CA PRO A 81 10.46 -1.43 11.53
C PRO A 81 11.14 -1.39 12.90
N SER A 82 10.91 -2.41 13.72
CA SER A 82 11.51 -2.58 15.05
C SER A 82 12.71 -3.51 14.99
N LYS A 83 13.89 -2.98 15.31
CA LYS A 83 15.18 -3.71 15.24
C LYS A 83 15.15 -4.94 16.14
N GLY A 84 15.42 -6.10 15.56
CA GLY A 84 15.38 -7.39 16.24
C GLY A 84 13.98 -8.02 16.31
N SER A 85 12.92 -7.37 15.83
CA SER A 85 11.56 -7.93 15.77
C SER A 85 11.07 -8.06 14.33
N THR A 86 10.97 -6.94 13.62
CA THR A 86 10.41 -6.83 12.26
C THR A 86 11.39 -6.26 11.25
N ILE A 87 12.56 -5.80 11.69
CA ILE A 87 13.71 -5.51 10.85
C ILE A 87 14.99 -6.05 11.52
N GLY A 88 15.94 -6.50 10.71
CA GLY A 88 17.23 -6.97 11.22
C GLY A 88 18.09 -5.84 11.81
N PRO A 89 19.26 -6.18 12.38
CA PRO A 89 19.80 -7.52 12.58
C PRO A 89 19.00 -8.36 13.60
N TYR A 90 19.02 -9.68 13.39
CA TYR A 90 18.46 -10.68 14.30
C TYR A 90 19.62 -11.50 14.89
N PRO A 91 20.14 -11.15 16.08
CA PRO A 91 21.24 -11.89 16.70
C PRO A 91 20.88 -13.37 16.83
N ASN A 92 21.73 -14.25 16.27
CA ASN A 92 21.52 -15.70 16.24
C ASN A 92 20.20 -16.15 15.57
N GLY A 93 19.59 -15.29 14.74
CA GLY A 93 18.30 -15.56 14.10
C GLY A 93 17.09 -15.43 15.04
N ILE A 94 17.29 -14.95 16.28
CA ILE A 94 16.21 -14.82 17.28
C ILE A 94 15.49 -13.48 17.07
N ARG A 95 14.15 -13.54 17.08
CA ARG A 95 13.28 -12.36 17.13
C ARG A 95 12.89 -12.06 18.57
N LEU A 96 12.93 -10.78 18.94
CA LEU A 96 12.50 -10.32 20.27
C LEU A 96 11.00 -10.57 20.48
N GLU A 97 10.62 -10.81 21.75
CA GLU A 97 9.22 -10.97 22.15
C GLU A 97 8.43 -9.65 22.03
N GLY A 98 7.12 -9.78 21.82
CA GLY A 98 6.23 -8.65 21.55
C GLY A 98 6.17 -8.29 20.07
N PHE A 99 4.98 -7.93 19.59
CA PHE A 99 4.78 -7.55 18.19
C PHE A 99 4.65 -6.02 18.06
N PRO A 100 5.43 -5.36 17.20
CA PRO A 100 5.35 -3.92 17.03
C PRO A 100 3.96 -3.48 16.55
N LYS A 101 3.56 -2.28 16.97
CA LYS A 101 2.31 -1.67 16.53
C LYS A 101 2.31 -1.47 15.01
N SER A 102 1.18 -1.72 14.38
CA SER A 102 0.98 -1.44 12.95
C SER A 102 0.69 0.02 12.69
N GLU A 103 1.23 0.51 11.58
CA GLU A 103 1.02 1.87 11.07
C GLU A 103 0.74 1.81 9.57
N TRP A 104 0.20 2.90 9.01
CA TRP A 104 -0.06 3.02 7.58
C TRP A 104 1.16 3.53 6.82
N TYR A 105 1.60 2.77 5.83
CA TYR A 105 2.71 3.10 4.92
C TYR A 105 2.27 3.06 3.46
N TYR A 106 3.00 3.75 2.60
CA TYR A 106 2.78 3.71 1.15
C TYR A 106 4.04 3.26 0.42
N PHE A 107 3.92 2.21 -0.38
CA PHE A 107 4.99 1.67 -1.21
C PHE A 107 4.71 1.99 -2.68
N ASP A 108 5.75 2.28 -3.45
CA ASP A 108 5.58 2.42 -4.89
C ASP A 108 5.28 1.08 -5.57
N LYS A 109 5.03 1.14 -6.88
CA LYS A 109 4.74 -0.05 -7.70
C LYS A 109 5.90 -1.05 -7.78
N ASN A 110 7.10 -0.66 -7.37
CA ASN A 110 8.30 -1.49 -7.35
C ASN A 110 8.64 -1.98 -5.93
N GLY A 111 7.78 -1.72 -4.94
CA GLY A 111 7.91 -2.16 -3.55
C GLY A 111 8.83 -1.30 -2.69
N VAL A 112 9.26 -0.13 -3.18
CA VAL A 112 10.06 0.81 -2.39
C VAL A 112 9.14 1.64 -1.50
N LEU A 113 9.41 1.65 -0.20
CA LEU A 113 8.74 2.54 0.75
C LEU A 113 8.90 3.98 0.28
N GLN A 114 7.79 4.70 0.17
CA GLN A 114 7.82 6.13 -0.05
C GLN A 114 8.03 6.84 1.29
N GLU A 115 9.21 7.43 1.46
CA GLU A 115 9.63 8.17 2.65
C GLU A 115 8.97 9.57 2.71
N PHE A 116 7.65 9.61 2.60
CA PHE A 116 6.88 10.85 2.64
C PHE A 116 6.92 11.49 4.02
N VAL A 117 6.84 12.82 4.04
CA VAL A 117 6.68 13.65 5.23
C VAL A 117 5.75 14.82 4.86
N GLY A 118 4.82 15.15 5.76
CA GLY A 118 3.83 16.20 5.58
C GLY A 118 2.67 15.80 4.66
N TRP A 119 1.97 16.82 4.15
CA TRP A 119 0.78 16.64 3.31
C TRP A 119 1.06 15.93 1.99
N ARG A 120 0.24 14.93 1.66
CA ARG A 120 0.24 14.22 0.37
C ARG A 120 -1.18 13.95 -0.09
N THR A 121 -1.38 14.05 -1.40
CA THR A 121 -2.61 13.62 -2.06
C THR A 121 -2.36 12.27 -2.71
N LEU A 122 -3.07 11.24 -2.25
CA LEU A 122 -2.89 9.85 -2.68
C LEU A 122 -4.26 9.20 -2.93
N GLU A 123 -4.25 8.06 -3.62
CA GLU A 123 -5.47 7.29 -3.85
C GLU A 123 -6.12 6.93 -2.51
N ILE A 124 -7.45 6.88 -2.48
CA ILE A 124 -8.18 6.45 -1.29
C ILE A 124 -7.87 4.99 -0.95
N LYS A 125 -8.02 4.66 0.33
CA LYS A 125 -7.86 3.28 0.81
C LYS A 125 -9.15 2.50 0.61
N THR A 126 -9.04 1.39 -0.12
CA THR A 126 -10.12 0.44 -0.42
C THR A 126 -9.58 -0.97 -0.35
N LYS A 127 -10.48 -1.95 -0.45
CA LYS A 127 -10.11 -3.38 -0.61
C LYS A 127 -9.17 -3.64 -1.78
N ASP A 128 -9.29 -2.86 -2.86
CA ASP A 128 -8.45 -3.01 -4.05
C ASP A 128 -7.13 -2.21 -3.98
N SER A 129 -7.03 -1.18 -3.12
CA SER A 129 -5.81 -0.37 -3.00
C SER A 129 -4.90 -0.75 -1.82
N VAL A 130 -5.41 -1.48 -0.82
CA VAL A 130 -4.70 -1.85 0.41
C VAL A 130 -4.22 -3.31 0.42
N GLY A 131 -3.05 -3.58 1.00
CA GLY A 131 -2.57 -4.93 1.29
C GLY A 131 -2.01 -5.69 0.09
N ARG A 132 -1.92 -5.01 -1.06
CA ARG A 132 -1.56 -5.60 -2.35
C ARG A 132 -0.12 -6.07 -2.41
N LYS A 133 0.10 -7.12 -3.19
CA LYS A 133 1.43 -7.68 -3.48
C LYS A 133 1.84 -7.36 -4.91
N TYR A 134 3.15 -7.26 -5.13
CA TYR A 134 3.70 -7.00 -6.47
C TYR A 134 3.16 -8.02 -7.47
N GLY A 135 2.68 -7.52 -8.62
CA GLY A 135 2.13 -8.33 -9.71
C GLY A 135 0.72 -8.87 -9.49
N GLU A 136 0.02 -8.47 -8.41
CA GLU A 136 -1.42 -8.65 -8.34
C GLU A 136 -2.13 -7.73 -9.34
N LYS A 137 -3.09 -8.28 -10.09
CA LYS A 137 -3.99 -7.48 -10.92
C LYS A 137 -5.08 -6.85 -10.06
N ARG A 138 -5.34 -5.56 -10.25
CA ARG A 138 -6.51 -4.87 -9.65
C ARG A 138 -7.79 -5.33 -10.35
N GLU A 139 -8.87 -5.53 -9.59
CA GLU A 139 -10.14 -6.07 -10.13
C GLU A 139 -10.72 -5.15 -11.22
N ASP A 140 -10.51 -3.84 -11.11
CA ASP A 140 -11.03 -2.83 -12.03
C ASP A 140 -10.14 -2.55 -13.26
N SER A 141 -9.11 -3.37 -13.51
CA SER A 141 -8.07 -3.08 -14.51
C SER A 141 -8.44 -3.35 -15.98
N GLU A 142 -9.60 -3.96 -16.27
CA GLU A 142 -9.86 -4.49 -17.62
C GLU A 142 -10.72 -3.65 -18.57
N ASP A 143 -11.51 -2.63 -18.18
CA ASP A 143 -12.30 -1.92 -19.23
C ASP A 143 -12.96 -0.56 -18.90
N LYS A 144 -12.59 0.15 -17.82
CA LYS A 144 -13.16 1.48 -17.55
C LYS A 144 -12.08 2.41 -17.00
N GLU A 145 -11.92 3.54 -17.67
CA GLU A 145 -11.20 4.74 -17.24
C GLU A 145 -11.06 4.77 -15.71
N GLU A 146 -9.86 4.47 -15.20
CA GLU A 146 -9.59 4.29 -13.77
C GLU A 146 -9.99 5.56 -13.00
N LYS A 147 -11.22 5.63 -12.50
CA LYS A 147 -11.65 6.71 -11.61
C LYS A 147 -11.08 6.44 -10.23
N ARG A 148 -9.77 6.67 -10.09
CA ARG A 148 -9.09 6.69 -8.80
C ARG A 148 -9.56 7.93 -8.07
N TYR A 149 -10.22 7.74 -6.94
CA TYR A 149 -10.51 8.84 -6.02
C TYR A 149 -9.26 9.13 -5.20
N TYR A 150 -8.99 10.41 -4.99
CA TYR A 150 -7.84 10.88 -4.23
C TYR A 150 -8.32 11.67 -3.00
N THR A 151 -7.54 11.60 -1.93
CA THR A 151 -7.76 12.40 -0.73
C THR A 151 -6.43 12.83 -0.13
N ASN A 152 -6.50 13.70 0.88
CA ASN A 152 -5.34 14.26 1.55
C ASN A 152 -4.99 13.46 2.80
N TYR A 153 -3.71 13.19 2.95
CA TYR A 153 -3.09 12.47 4.05
C TYR A 153 -1.93 13.32 4.60
N TYR A 154 -1.57 13.10 5.86
CA TYR A 154 -0.39 13.70 6.46
C TYR A 154 0.55 12.60 6.99
N PHE A 155 1.81 12.63 6.54
CA PHE A 155 2.83 11.69 6.95
C PHE A 155 3.72 12.30 8.04
N ASN A 156 3.99 11.53 9.09
CA ASN A 156 4.93 11.92 10.14
C ASN A 156 6.40 11.72 9.70
N GLN A 157 7.33 12.03 10.60
CA GLN A 157 8.77 11.91 10.33
C GLN A 157 9.26 10.47 10.14
N ASN A 158 8.45 9.48 10.54
CA ASN A 158 8.74 8.05 10.36
C ASN A 158 8.04 7.46 9.12
N HIS A 159 7.55 8.32 8.23
CA HIS A 159 6.94 7.95 6.95
C HIS A 159 5.64 7.14 7.08
N SER A 160 4.98 7.23 8.23
CA SER A 160 3.64 6.67 8.42
C SER A 160 2.58 7.75 8.57
N LEU A 161 1.30 7.39 8.38
CA LEU A 161 0.20 8.34 8.51
C LEU A 161 -0.02 8.79 9.96
N GLU A 162 -0.23 10.09 10.15
CA GLU A 162 -0.83 10.63 11.37
C GLU A 162 -2.34 10.37 11.40
N THR A 163 -2.90 10.26 12.61
CA THR A 163 -4.35 10.07 12.83
C THR A 163 -4.82 10.95 13.99
N GLY A 164 -6.09 11.36 13.98
CA GLY A 164 -6.66 12.25 15.00
C GLY A 164 -6.30 13.72 14.78
N TRP A 165 -6.15 14.47 15.86
CA TRP A 165 -5.88 15.90 15.81
C TRP A 165 -4.45 16.21 15.36
N LEU A 166 -4.32 17.04 14.32
CA LEU A 166 -3.07 17.54 13.80
C LEU A 166 -3.07 19.07 13.89
N TYR A 167 -2.05 19.65 14.52
CA TYR A 167 -1.77 21.08 14.42
C TYR A 167 -0.67 21.30 13.39
N ASP A 168 -1.00 21.99 12.31
CA ASP A 168 -0.07 22.31 11.23
C ASP A 168 -0.40 23.66 10.60
N GLN A 169 0.61 24.40 10.15
CA GLN A 169 0.43 25.72 9.52
C GLN A 169 -0.50 26.65 10.30
N SER A 170 -0.32 26.69 11.62
CA SER A 170 -1.13 27.47 12.56
C SER A 170 -2.62 27.11 12.64
N ASN A 171 -3.02 25.96 12.11
CA ASN A 171 -4.40 25.51 12.05
C ASN A 171 -4.55 24.08 12.61
N TRP A 172 -5.74 23.77 13.14
CA TRP A 172 -6.09 22.41 13.53
C TRP A 172 -6.80 21.70 12.39
N TYR A 173 -6.41 20.45 12.17
CA TYR A 173 -7.04 19.50 11.26
C TYR A 173 -7.41 18.24 12.03
N TYR A 174 -8.37 17.49 11.51
CA TYR A 174 -8.68 16.17 12.02
C TYR A 174 -8.48 15.12 10.93
N LEU A 175 -7.58 14.18 11.19
CA LEU A 175 -7.30 13.03 10.35
C LEU A 175 -8.07 11.84 10.88
N ALA A 176 -8.67 11.04 10.00
CA ALA A 176 -9.49 9.91 10.39
C ALA A 176 -8.72 8.97 11.33
N LYS A 177 -9.35 8.51 12.42
CA LYS A 177 -8.73 7.50 13.29
C LYS A 177 -8.67 6.18 12.54
N THR A 178 -7.62 5.40 12.80
CA THR A 178 -7.48 4.08 12.17
C THR A 178 -8.61 3.16 12.63
N GLU A 179 -9.36 2.65 11.65
CA GLU A 179 -10.39 1.63 11.82
C GLU A 179 -10.25 0.64 10.68
N ILE A 180 -9.92 -0.60 11.03
CA ILE A 180 -9.81 -1.70 10.07
C ILE A 180 -10.73 -2.81 10.54
N ASN A 181 -11.85 -2.97 9.84
CA ASN A 181 -12.84 -3.99 10.17
C ASN A 181 -13.56 -4.48 8.91
N GLY A 182 -13.31 -5.74 8.54
CA GLY A 182 -13.84 -6.32 7.31
C GLY A 182 -13.34 -5.59 6.07
N GLU A 183 -14.20 -4.76 5.48
CA GLU A 183 -13.94 -4.02 4.23
C GLU A 183 -13.64 -2.53 4.44
N ASN A 184 -13.68 -2.05 5.70
CA ASN A 184 -13.36 -0.66 6.03
C ASN A 184 -11.85 -0.50 6.24
N TYR A 185 -11.22 0.35 5.44
CA TYR A 185 -9.80 0.70 5.55
C TYR A 185 -9.62 2.19 5.83
N ILE A 186 -10.03 2.62 7.02
CA ILE A 186 -10.03 4.04 7.41
C ILE A 186 -8.75 4.35 8.19
N GLY A 187 -8.18 5.54 7.99
CA GLY A 187 -7.11 6.09 8.83
C GLY A 187 -6.32 7.18 8.11
N GLY A 188 -6.11 8.32 8.74
CA GLY A 188 -5.28 9.39 8.22
C GLY A 188 -5.91 10.25 7.12
N GLU A 189 -7.09 9.91 6.59
CA GLU A 189 -7.80 10.79 5.66
C GLU A 189 -8.14 12.12 6.34
N ARG A 190 -7.83 13.25 5.71
CA ARG A 190 -8.26 14.57 6.19
C ARG A 190 -9.79 14.66 6.17
N ARG A 191 -10.40 14.85 7.34
CA ARG A 191 -11.85 15.00 7.49
C ARG A 191 -12.28 16.43 7.17
N ALA A 192 -13.57 16.58 6.85
CA ALA A 192 -14.24 17.85 6.58
C ALA A 192 -15.67 17.80 7.14
N GLY A 193 -16.27 18.97 7.37
CA GLY A 193 -17.60 19.08 7.95
C GLY A 193 -17.63 18.70 9.44
N TRP A 194 -18.79 18.23 9.91
CA TRP A 194 -18.98 17.83 11.30
C TRP A 194 -18.22 16.54 11.62
N ILE A 195 -17.46 16.56 12.72
CA ILE A 195 -16.87 15.37 13.32
C ILE A 195 -17.22 15.31 14.80
N ASN A 196 -17.39 14.09 15.31
CA ASN A 196 -17.52 13.83 16.74
C ASN A 196 -16.24 13.14 17.19
N ASP A 197 -15.55 13.74 18.15
CA ASP A 197 -14.39 13.16 18.80
C ASP A 197 -14.58 13.20 20.31
N ALA A 198 -14.51 12.02 20.95
CA ALA A 198 -14.69 11.85 22.39
C ALA A 198 -15.94 12.55 22.95
N SER A 199 -17.08 12.40 22.26
CA SER A 199 -18.38 13.01 22.62
C SER A 199 -18.46 14.53 22.48
N ALA A 200 -17.45 15.19 21.93
CA ALA A 200 -17.49 16.60 21.56
C ALA A 200 -17.63 16.74 20.04
N TRP A 201 -18.49 17.67 19.60
CA TRP A 201 -18.65 18.00 18.19
C TRP A 201 -17.72 19.14 17.78
N TYR A 202 -17.11 19.01 16.61
CA TYR A 202 -16.28 20.03 15.99
C TYR A 202 -16.71 20.17 14.53
N TYR A 203 -16.47 21.35 13.96
CA TYR A 203 -16.74 21.60 12.55
C TYR A 203 -15.43 21.94 11.84
N LEU A 204 -15.17 21.24 10.75
CA LEU A 204 -14.03 21.44 9.87
C LEU A 204 -14.53 22.07 8.57
N ASP A 205 -13.83 23.08 8.08
CA ASP A 205 -14.18 23.72 6.81
C ASP A 205 -14.23 22.68 5.67
N PRO A 206 -15.31 22.61 4.87
CA PRO A 206 -15.47 21.58 3.84
C PRO A 206 -14.39 21.57 2.76
N ALA A 207 -13.79 22.73 2.43
CA ALA A 207 -12.80 22.84 1.36
C ALA A 207 -11.37 22.57 1.87
N THR A 208 -11.03 23.12 3.03
CA THR A 208 -9.66 23.15 3.57
C THR A 208 -9.45 22.12 4.69
N GLY A 209 -10.51 21.65 5.35
CA GLY A 209 -10.41 20.77 6.52
C GLY A 209 -9.96 21.47 7.81
N ILE A 210 -9.83 22.80 7.79
CA ILE A 210 -9.42 23.61 8.96
C ILE A 210 -10.55 23.65 9.98
N MET A 211 -10.24 23.34 11.25
CA MET A 211 -11.17 23.43 12.36
C MET A 211 -11.64 24.88 12.58
N GLN A 212 -12.96 25.04 12.64
CA GLN A 212 -13.61 26.33 12.85
C GLN A 212 -13.82 26.62 14.35
N THR A 213 -13.86 27.90 14.69
CA THR A 213 -14.19 28.42 16.03
C THR A 213 -15.18 29.58 15.91
N GLY A 214 -15.75 30.04 17.04
CA GLY A 214 -16.69 31.15 17.09
C GLY A 214 -18.09 30.80 16.58
N TRP A 215 -18.87 31.84 16.25
CA TRP A 215 -20.22 31.67 15.69
C TRP A 215 -20.17 31.23 14.23
N GLN A 216 -20.89 30.15 13.92
CA GLN A 216 -20.96 29.55 12.58
C GLN A 216 -22.43 29.39 12.17
N TYR A 217 -22.78 29.88 10.97
CA TYR A 217 -24.11 29.69 10.38
C TYR A 217 -24.08 28.56 9.35
N LEU A 218 -24.59 27.39 9.73
CA LEU A 218 -24.43 26.13 8.98
C LEU A 218 -25.79 25.46 8.82
N GLY A 219 -26.19 25.11 7.59
CA GLY A 219 -27.45 24.41 7.34
C GLY A 219 -28.68 25.13 7.91
N ASN A 220 -28.73 26.46 7.78
CA ASN A 220 -29.77 27.34 8.31
C ASN A 220 -29.88 27.40 9.85
N LYS A 221 -28.83 27.02 10.59
CA LYS A 221 -28.77 27.08 12.05
C LYS A 221 -27.49 27.75 12.52
N TRP A 222 -27.57 28.46 13.64
CA TRP A 222 -26.39 29.01 14.31
C TRP A 222 -25.82 28.03 15.32
N TYR A 223 -24.50 27.89 15.30
CA TYR A 223 -23.73 27.10 16.25
C TYR A 223 -22.62 27.97 16.83
N TYR A 224 -22.34 27.83 18.12
CA TYR A 224 -21.17 28.45 18.75
C TYR A 224 -20.11 27.39 19.03
N LEU A 225 -18.97 27.50 18.37
CA LEU A 225 -17.78 26.68 18.59
C LEU A 225 -16.85 27.43 19.54
N ARG A 226 -16.46 26.81 20.65
CA ARG A 226 -15.55 27.41 21.64
C ARG A 226 -14.19 27.72 21.02
N SER A 227 -13.32 28.43 21.73
CA SER A 227 -11.94 28.68 21.28
C SER A 227 -11.13 27.40 21.07
N SER A 228 -11.51 26.30 21.73
CA SER A 228 -10.97 24.96 21.50
C SER A 228 -11.57 24.24 20.28
N GLY A 229 -12.52 24.85 19.57
CA GLY A 229 -13.29 24.25 18.47
C GLY A 229 -14.51 23.42 18.91
N ALA A 230 -14.58 23.01 20.17
CA ALA A 230 -15.69 22.20 20.68
C ALA A 230 -17.01 22.99 20.65
N MET A 231 -18.05 22.40 20.05
CA MET A 231 -19.39 22.97 19.98
C MET A 231 -20.00 23.13 21.37
N ALA A 232 -20.48 24.33 21.68
CA ALA A 232 -21.22 24.58 22.90
C ALA A 232 -22.65 24.01 22.81
N THR A 233 -23.13 23.50 23.93
CA THR A 233 -24.51 23.06 24.16
C THR A 233 -24.97 23.63 25.49
N GLY A 234 -26.24 24.04 25.58
CA GLY A 234 -26.83 24.62 26.79
C GLY A 234 -27.95 25.58 26.47
#